data_AF-A0ABD4UYS2-F1
#
_entry.id   AF-A0ABD4UYS2-F1
#
_cell.length_a   1.000
_cell.length_b   1.000
_cell.length_c   1.000
_cell.angle_alpha   90.00
_cell.angle_beta   90.00
_cell.angle_gamma   90.00
#
_symmetry.space_group_name_H-M   'P 1'
#
loop_
_entity.id
_entity.type
_entity.pdbx_description
1 polymer ?
#
loop_
_entity_poly.entity_id
_entity_poly.type
_entity_poly.pdbx_seq_one_letter_code
_entity_poly.pdbx_strand_id
1 'polypeptide(L)' 'MEQQDITDPVSEHRATTVEQGPFCLARCTCGWRGPARRARSQARADGAAHATGDTP' A
#
# COMPACT_ATOMS: atom_id res chain seq x y z
N MET A 1 3.86 -30.24 -16.83
CA MET A 1 4.82 -29.19 -16.44
C MET A 1 4.00 -28.11 -15.76
N GLU A 2 3.61 -28.37 -14.52
CA GLU A 2 2.69 -27.52 -13.75
C GLU A 2 3.54 -26.69 -12.81
N GLN A 3 3.84 -25.44 -13.19
CA GLN A 3 4.42 -24.48 -12.26
C GLN A 3 3.26 -23.76 -11.60
N GLN A 4 2.83 -24.32 -10.47
CA GLN A 4 1.91 -23.64 -9.56
C GLN A 4 2.67 -22.48 -8.93
N ASP A 5 2.45 -21.29 -9.47
CA ASP A 5 2.78 -20.01 -8.84
C ASP A 5 1.93 -19.91 -7.58
N ILE A 6 2.45 -20.44 -6.48
CA ILE A 6 1.93 -20.14 -5.14
C ILE A 6 2.48 -18.75 -4.84
N THR A 7 1.82 -17.73 -5.38
CA THR A 7 2.03 -16.36 -4.95
C THR A 7 1.47 -16.29 -3.53
N ASP A 8 2.38 -16.20 -2.57
CA ASP A 8 2.05 -15.93 -1.18
C ASP A 8 1.05 -14.76 -1.14
N PRO A 9 -0.07 -14.84 -0.39
CA PRO A 9 -1.05 -13.75 -0.34
C PRO A 9 -0.50 -12.44 0.26
N VAL A 10 0.77 -12.44 0.69
CA VAL A 10 1.52 -11.26 1.15
C VAL A 10 2.20 -10.51 -0.02
N SER A 11 2.37 -11.14 -1.19
CA SER A 11 3.14 -10.59 -2.32
C SER A 11 2.35 -9.60 -3.20
N GLU A 12 1.03 -9.48 -3.04
CA GLU A 12 0.18 -8.68 -3.93
C GLU A 12 -0.42 -7.42 -3.29
N HIS A 13 0.08 -6.98 -2.13
CA HIS A 13 -0.33 -5.71 -1.53
C HIS A 13 0.31 -4.53 -2.25
N ARG A 14 -0.29 -4.09 -3.37
CA ARG A 14 0.19 -2.92 -4.10
C ARG A 14 -0.40 -1.63 -3.53
N ALA A 15 0.36 -0.97 -2.67
CA ALA A 15 0.02 0.37 -2.17
C ALA A 15 0.39 1.46 -3.18
N THR A 16 -0.54 2.40 -3.40
CA THR A 16 -0.39 3.57 -4.25
C THR A 16 -0.75 4.82 -3.46
N THR A 17 -0.15 5.97 -3.77
CA THR A 17 -0.51 7.24 -3.13
C THR A 17 -1.49 8.01 -4.01
N VAL A 18 -2.59 8.46 -3.41
CA VAL A 18 -3.60 9.30 -4.04
C VAL A 18 -3.58 10.68 -3.41
N GLU A 19 -3.60 11.71 -4.24
CA GLU A 19 -3.61 13.11 -3.83
C GLU A 19 -5.04 13.63 -3.84
N GLN A 20 -5.52 14.16 -2.72
CA GLN A 20 -6.82 14.79 -2.57
C GLN A 20 -6.64 16.22 -2.06
N GLY A 21 -6.55 17.16 -3.01
CA GLY A 21 -6.30 18.57 -2.74
C GLY A 21 -4.96 18.77 -2.02
N PRO A 22 -4.94 19.37 -0.81
CA PRO A 22 -3.70 19.57 -0.04
C PRO A 22 -3.26 18.32 0.76
N PHE A 23 -3.95 17.19 0.62
CA PHE A 23 -3.66 15.95 1.33
C PHE A 23 -3.26 14.83 0.38
N CYS A 24 -2.49 13.87 0.88
CA CYS A 24 -2.03 12.67 0.23
C CYS A 24 -2.32 11.48 1.15
N LEU A 25 -2.95 10.45 0.61
CA LEU A 25 -3.26 9.22 1.34
C LEU A 25 -2.74 8.00 0.59
N ALA A 26 -2.34 6.97 1.32
CA ALA A 26 -2.04 5.68 0.73
C ALA A 26 -3.33 4.90 0.48
N ARG A 27 -3.39 4.13 -0.61
CA ARG A 27 -4.43 3.16 -0.88
C ARG A 27 -3.82 1.88 -1.43
N CYS A 28 -4.18 0.77 -0.83
CA CYS A 28 -3.82 -0.57 -1.29
C CYS A 28 -4.89 -1.11 -2.25
N THR A 29 -4.47 -1.92 -3.22
CA THR A 29 -5.36 -2.72 -4.07
C THR A 29 -6.22 -3.70 -3.27
N CYS A 30 -5.75 -4.13 -2.11
CA CYS A 30 -6.49 -4.94 -1.13
C CYS A 30 -7.66 -4.22 -0.44
N GLY A 31 -7.82 -2.91 -0.64
CA GLY A 31 -8.90 -2.11 -0.05
C GLY A 31 -8.49 -1.26 1.16
N TRP A 32 -7.28 -1.48 1.71
CA TRP A 32 -6.75 -0.65 2.80
C TRP A 32 -6.50 0.79 2.35
N ARG A 33 -6.71 1.73 3.28
CA ARG A 33 -6.50 3.16 3.07
C ARG A 33 -5.75 3.73 4.26
N GLY A 34 -4.60 4.32 3.97
CA GLY A 34 -3.79 5.00 4.96
C GLY A 34 -4.39 6.35 5.39
N PRO A 35 -3.83 6.93 6.46
CA PRO A 35 -4.24 8.24 6.97
C PRO A 35 -3.98 9.37 5.97
N ALA A 36 -4.74 10.46 6.08
CA ALA A 36 -4.50 11.67 5.31
C ALA A 36 -3.23 12.39 5.80
N ARG A 37 -2.19 12.43 4.97
CA ARG A 37 -0.91 13.10 5.24
C ARG A 37 -0.73 14.30 4.31
N ARG A 38 -0.13 15.38 4.78
CA ARG A 38 0.28 16.49 3.88
C ARG A 38 1.55 16.16 3.10
N ALA A 39 2.43 15.34 3.69
CA ALA A 39 3.68 14.93 3.07
C ALA A 39 3.48 13.68 2.20
N ARG A 40 3.78 13.81 0.90
CA ARG A 40 3.76 12.69 -0.06
C ARG A 40 4.70 11.55 0.32
N SER A 41 5.88 11.89 0.86
CA SER A 41 6.86 10.91 1.35
C SER A 41 6.28 10.10 2.50
N GLN A 42 5.59 10.74 3.45
CA GLN A 42 4.97 10.06 4.57
C GLN A 42 3.84 9.14 4.12
N ALA A 43 2.95 9.61 3.23
CA ALA A 43 1.90 8.77 2.66
C ALA A 43 2.48 7.56 1.91
N ARG A 44 3.60 7.74 1.18
CA ARG A 44 4.28 6.64 0.50
C ARG A 44 4.88 5.64 1.49
N ALA A 45 5.49 6.12 2.58
CA ALA A 45 6.03 5.26 3.63
C ALA A 45 4.93 4.45 4.33
N ASP A 46 3.78 5.07 4.63
CA ASP A 46 2.61 4.39 5.22
C ASP A 46 2.12 3.27 4.27
N GLY A 47 2.06 3.54 2.96
CA GLY A 47 1.70 2.53 1.96
C GLY A 47 2.73 1.41 1.80
N ALA A 48 4.02 1.76 1.85
CA ALA A 48 5.10 0.78 1.77
C ALA A 48 5.11 -0.15 2.99
N ALA A 49 4.94 0.39 4.20
CA ALA A 49 4.81 -0.39 5.43
C ALA A 49 3.61 -1.34 5.37
N HIS A 50 2.49 -0.91 4.77
CA HIS A 50 1.36 -1.79 4.53
C HIS A 50 1.66 -2.89 3.50
N ALA A 51 2.33 -2.54 2.40
CA ALA A 51 2.74 -3.50 1.38
C ALA A 51 3.71 -4.56 1.92
N THR A 52 4.52 -4.22 2.93
CA THR A 52 5.46 -5.15 3.58
C THR A 52 4.84 -5.92 4.75
N GLY A 53 3.56 -5.70 5.08
CA GLY A 53 2.93 -6.31 6.26
C GLY A 53 3.47 -5.78 7.59
N ASP A 54 4.17 -4.65 7.55
CA ASP A 54 4.77 -3.96 8.72
C ASP A 54 3.78 -2.97 9.37
N THR A 55 2.51 -3.02 8.97
CA THR A 55 1.46 -2.26 9.67
C THR A 55 0.99 -3.08 10.88
N PRO A 56 1.21 -2.65 12.13
CA PRO A 56 0.61 -3.29 13.29
C PRO A 56 -0.92 -3.13 13.34
#